data_AF-A0A401X7D0-F1
#
_entry.id   AF-A0A401X7D0-F1
#
_cell.length_a   1.000
_cell.length_b   1.000
_cell.length_c   1.000
_cell.angle_alpha   90.00
_cell.angle_beta   90.00
_cell.angle_gamma   90.00
#
_symmetry.space_group_name_H-M   'P 1'
#
loop_
_entity.id
_entity.type
_entity.pdbx_description
1 polymer ?
#
loop_
_entity_poly.entity_id
_entity_poly.type
_entity_poly.pdbx_seq_one_letter_code
_entity_poly.pdbx_strand_id
1 'polypeptide(L)'
;MTSPTSEPRLFIRPVGRIDDVSNMESILAAEKNGIPAITGELLLSVPVLPGDTLSDTKDIIMTMAEVRMPEGLMPRGALDPKMTETGQNYTKKDWEDALKLYCRSRADTEITDPSAARYDQDAERCPTNIIVQVIPIDNQSAALDLYMECLDRFEKGERDFSDLIPEGYLENDTAFRCVDGSLWSREEAAVDSGMDVEGGENVSFRDLMNGTYDAPGYAPSHSREEVSMAPGA
;
A
#
# COMPACT_ATOMS: atom_id res chain seq x y z
N MET A 1 13.12 18.75 -25.25
CA MET A 1 12.07 17.73 -25.23
C MET A 1 12.55 16.63 -24.31
N THR A 2 12.30 16.79 -23.01
CA THR A 2 12.57 15.77 -22.00
C THR A 2 11.43 14.77 -22.08
N SER A 3 11.76 13.51 -22.38
CA SER A 3 10.80 12.40 -22.34
C SER A 3 10.11 12.39 -20.98
N PRO A 4 8.77 12.17 -20.90
CA PRO A 4 8.16 11.90 -19.62
C PRO A 4 8.75 10.56 -19.15
N THR A 5 9.47 10.57 -18.03
CA THR A 5 9.57 9.35 -17.22
C THR A 5 8.14 9.03 -16.82
N SER A 6 7.48 8.14 -17.58
CA SER A 6 6.09 7.77 -17.31
C SER A 6 6.08 7.17 -15.91
N GLU A 7 5.36 7.82 -14.98
CA GLU A 7 5.10 7.21 -13.69
C GLU A 7 4.56 5.79 -13.90
N PRO A 8 4.94 4.83 -13.04
CA PRO A 8 4.42 3.47 -13.13
C PRO A 8 2.90 3.50 -13.09
N ARG A 9 2.24 2.62 -13.86
CA ARG A 9 0.78 2.45 -13.78
C ARG A 9 0.36 1.56 -12.62
N LEU A 10 1.28 0.71 -12.16
CA LEU A 10 1.10 -0.22 -11.06
C LEU A 10 2.08 0.09 -9.94
N PHE A 11 1.64 -0.10 -8.71
CA PHE A 11 2.48 -0.11 -7.53
C PHE A 11 2.33 -1.43 -6.78
N ILE A 12 3.44 -2.02 -6.34
CA ILE A 12 3.46 -3.33 -5.69
C ILE A 12 4.12 -3.16 -4.33
N ARG A 13 3.46 -3.64 -3.27
CA ARG A 13 3.99 -3.62 -1.90
C ARG A 13 3.68 -4.90 -1.12
N PRO A 14 4.55 -5.30 -0.17
CA PRO A 14 4.21 -6.35 0.79
C PRO A 14 3.24 -5.81 1.84
N VAL A 15 2.20 -6.57 2.17
CA VAL A 15 1.15 -6.14 3.13
C VAL A 15 0.85 -7.17 4.21
N GLY A 16 1.44 -8.37 4.12
CA GLY A 16 1.21 -9.41 5.12
C GLY A 16 2.04 -10.66 4.89
N ARG A 17 1.87 -11.62 5.79
CA ARG A 17 2.55 -12.92 5.76
C ARG A 17 1.59 -14.00 6.25
N ILE A 18 1.59 -15.15 5.58
CA ILE A 18 0.96 -16.38 6.04
C ILE A 18 2.09 -17.34 6.40
N ASP A 19 2.17 -17.71 7.68
CA ASP A 19 3.23 -18.58 8.18
C ASP A 19 3.11 -20.01 7.62
N ASP A 20 1.88 -20.52 7.57
CA ASP A 20 1.52 -21.83 7.02
C ASP A 20 0.15 -21.74 6.30
N VAL A 21 0.15 -21.87 4.97
CA VAL A 21 -1.05 -21.83 4.12
C VAL A 21 -2.01 -23.00 4.35
N SER A 22 -1.60 -24.04 5.07
CA SER A 22 -2.49 -25.13 5.47
C SER A 22 -3.20 -24.86 6.79
N ASN A 23 -2.75 -23.85 7.55
CA ASN A 23 -3.38 -23.46 8.79
C ASN A 23 -4.34 -22.28 8.57
N MET A 24 -5.64 -22.53 8.74
CA MET A 24 -6.68 -21.51 8.61
C MET A 24 -6.48 -20.34 9.58
N GLU A 25 -5.96 -20.58 10.78
CA GLU A 25 -5.69 -19.50 11.74
C GLU A 25 -4.60 -18.56 11.23
N SER A 26 -3.57 -19.08 10.55
CA SER A 26 -2.52 -18.27 9.93
C SER A 26 -3.07 -17.42 8.77
N ILE A 27 -4.00 -17.97 7.97
CA ILE A 27 -4.67 -17.23 6.90
C ILE A 27 -5.51 -16.08 7.49
N LEU A 28 -6.35 -16.39 8.46
CA LEU A 28 -7.21 -15.40 9.12
C LEU A 28 -6.41 -14.35 9.87
N ALA A 29 -5.27 -14.71 10.46
CA ALA A 29 -4.37 -13.75 11.10
C ALA A 29 -3.80 -12.76 10.08
N ALA A 30 -3.39 -13.23 8.90
CA ALA A 30 -2.91 -12.36 7.83
C ALA A 30 -4.00 -11.38 7.35
N GLU A 31 -5.24 -11.82 7.23
CA GLU A 31 -6.38 -10.97 6.87
C GLU A 31 -6.73 -9.97 7.98
N LYS A 32 -6.72 -10.42 9.25
CA LYS A 32 -7.07 -9.61 10.41
C LYS A 32 -6.05 -8.51 10.72
N ASN A 33 -4.80 -8.67 10.29
CA ASN A 33 -3.78 -7.63 10.45
C ASN A 33 -4.07 -6.34 9.64
N GLY A 34 -5.21 -6.28 8.95
CA GLY A 34 -5.76 -5.02 8.45
C GLY A 34 -5.06 -4.57 7.20
N ILE A 35 -4.91 -5.49 6.22
CA ILE A 35 -4.49 -5.12 4.87
C ILE A 35 -5.42 -4.01 4.38
N PRO A 36 -4.93 -2.78 4.15
CA PRO A 36 -5.78 -1.68 3.73
C PRO A 36 -6.43 -2.02 2.40
N ALA A 37 -7.76 -2.00 2.35
CA ALA A 37 -8.48 -2.31 1.12
C ALA A 37 -8.34 -1.14 0.14
N ILE A 38 -7.72 -1.38 -1.01
CA ILE A 38 -7.59 -0.41 -2.10
C ILE A 38 -8.53 -0.80 -3.24
N THR A 39 -9.24 0.19 -3.80
CA THR A 39 -10.17 -0.03 -4.90
C THR A 39 -9.47 -0.68 -6.11
N GLY A 40 -10.02 -1.80 -6.59
CA GLY A 40 -9.53 -2.46 -7.80
C GLY A 40 -8.16 -3.13 -7.65
N GLU A 41 -7.67 -3.31 -6.43
CA GLU A 41 -6.42 -3.99 -6.15
C GLU A 41 -6.43 -5.48 -6.53
N LEU A 42 -5.24 -6.05 -6.63
CA LEU A 42 -5.01 -7.49 -6.70
C LEU A 42 -4.13 -7.93 -5.54
N LEU A 43 -4.64 -8.87 -4.73
CA LEU A 43 -3.85 -9.56 -3.72
C LEU A 43 -3.26 -10.86 -4.28
N LEU A 44 -1.94 -11.00 -4.12
CA LEU A 44 -1.15 -12.18 -4.47
C LEU A 44 -0.62 -12.82 -3.19
N SER A 45 -0.77 -14.13 -3.08
CA SER A 45 -0.15 -14.94 -2.03
C SER A 45 1.08 -15.60 -2.63
N VAL A 46 2.25 -15.00 -2.39
CA VAL A 46 3.52 -15.33 -3.04
C VAL A 46 4.28 -16.33 -2.19
N PRO A 47 4.48 -17.58 -2.65
CA PRO A 47 5.26 -18.55 -1.89
C PRO A 47 6.71 -18.10 -1.77
N VAL A 48 7.30 -18.29 -0.60
CA VAL A 48 8.71 -17.97 -0.34
C VAL A 48 9.39 -19.11 0.40
N LEU A 49 10.66 -19.32 0.09
CA LEU A 49 11.55 -20.25 0.78
C LEU A 49 12.61 -19.47 1.58
N PRO A 50 13.19 -20.07 2.63
CA PRO A 50 14.16 -19.39 3.49
C PRO A 50 15.46 -18.96 2.78
N GLY A 51 15.72 -19.45 1.56
CA GLY A 51 16.86 -19.05 0.73
C GLY A 51 16.51 -18.12 -0.43
N ASP A 52 15.24 -17.78 -0.62
CA ASP A 52 14.82 -16.93 -1.74
C ASP A 52 15.31 -15.51 -1.53
N THR A 53 15.91 -14.97 -2.57
CA THR A 53 16.29 -13.57 -2.63
C THR A 53 15.09 -12.71 -3.05
N LEU A 54 15.23 -11.39 -2.90
CA LEU A 54 14.25 -10.44 -3.45
C LEU A 54 14.12 -10.58 -4.97
N SER A 55 15.20 -10.87 -5.69
CA SER A 55 15.14 -11.18 -7.12
C SER A 55 14.23 -12.38 -7.39
N ASP A 56 14.44 -13.49 -6.67
CA ASP A 56 13.62 -14.71 -6.84
C ASP A 56 12.14 -14.42 -6.55
N THR A 57 11.88 -13.62 -5.51
CA THR A 57 10.50 -13.22 -5.16
C THR A 57 9.85 -12.36 -6.25
N LYS A 58 10.60 -11.42 -6.85
CA LYS A 58 10.12 -10.61 -7.98
C LYS A 58 9.80 -11.49 -9.20
N ASP A 59 10.62 -12.50 -9.47
CA ASP A 59 10.40 -13.46 -10.56
C ASP A 59 9.13 -14.32 -10.32
N ILE A 60 8.88 -14.73 -9.06
CA ILE A 60 7.65 -15.44 -8.69
C ILE A 60 6.42 -14.53 -8.89
N ILE A 61 6.48 -13.27 -8.44
CA ILE A 61 5.38 -12.30 -8.63
C ILE A 61 5.08 -12.12 -10.13
N MET A 62 6.12 -11.94 -10.95
CA MET A 62 5.96 -11.82 -12.40
C MET A 62 5.30 -13.07 -13.00
N THR A 63 5.77 -14.26 -12.61
CA THR A 63 5.20 -15.53 -13.09
C THR A 63 3.71 -15.64 -12.69
N MET A 64 3.36 -15.28 -11.47
CA MET A 64 1.96 -15.26 -11.01
C MET A 64 1.11 -14.28 -11.80
N ALA A 65 1.65 -13.11 -12.15
CA ALA A 65 0.98 -12.11 -12.97
C ALA A 65 0.71 -12.65 -14.39
N GLU A 66 1.70 -13.29 -15.03
CA GLU A 66 1.56 -13.90 -16.36
C GLU A 66 0.50 -15.02 -16.37
N VAL A 67 0.42 -15.83 -15.31
CA VAL A 67 -0.58 -16.91 -15.18
C VAL A 67 -1.98 -16.37 -14.91
N ARG A 68 -2.12 -15.31 -14.09
CA ARG A 68 -3.43 -14.73 -13.76
C ARG A 68 -3.97 -13.81 -14.85
N MET A 69 -3.10 -13.25 -15.68
CA MET A 69 -3.48 -12.36 -16.79
C MET A 69 -2.88 -12.84 -18.11
N PRO A 70 -3.24 -14.06 -18.57
CA PRO A 70 -2.81 -14.51 -19.88
C PRO A 70 -3.41 -13.56 -20.94
N GLU A 71 -2.63 -13.27 -21.98
CA GLU A 71 -3.05 -12.37 -23.06
C GLU A 71 -4.49 -12.67 -23.51
N GLY A 72 -5.40 -11.71 -23.30
CA GLY A 72 -6.80 -11.79 -23.74
C GLY A 72 -7.83 -12.25 -22.70
N LEU A 73 -7.45 -12.61 -21.47
CA LEU A 73 -8.39 -12.89 -20.38
C LEU A 73 -8.27 -11.83 -19.28
N MET A 74 -9.28 -10.95 -19.20
CA MET A 74 -9.33 -9.90 -18.18
C MET A 74 -9.85 -10.46 -16.84
N PRO A 75 -9.15 -10.27 -15.71
CA PRO A 75 -9.78 -10.44 -14.41
C PRO A 75 -10.93 -9.44 -14.28
N ARG A 76 -12.14 -9.94 -13.98
CA ARG A 76 -13.28 -9.07 -13.61
C ARG A 76 -13.04 -8.55 -12.20
N GLY A 77 -13.00 -7.22 -12.03
CA GLY A 77 -12.96 -6.56 -10.72
C GLY A 77 -11.57 -6.03 -10.32
N ALA A 78 -10.57 -6.90 -10.23
CA ALA A 78 -9.19 -6.50 -9.92
C ALA A 78 -8.46 -6.07 -11.20
N LEU A 79 -7.72 -4.95 -11.14
CA LEU A 79 -6.96 -4.41 -12.27
C LEU A 79 -7.80 -4.23 -13.55
N ASP A 80 -9.10 -3.89 -13.40
CA ASP A 80 -9.98 -3.67 -14.55
C ASP A 80 -9.56 -2.39 -15.29
N PRO A 81 -9.12 -2.47 -16.56
CA PRO A 81 -8.68 -1.31 -17.33
C PRO A 81 -9.79 -0.26 -17.48
N LYS A 82 -11.07 -0.64 -17.40
CA LYS A 82 -12.20 0.31 -17.47
C LYS A 82 -12.27 1.26 -16.28
N MET A 83 -11.56 0.95 -15.19
CA MET A 83 -11.46 1.81 -14.02
C MET A 83 -10.25 2.77 -14.12
N THR A 84 -9.45 2.69 -15.18
CA THR A 84 -8.30 3.57 -15.43
C THR A 84 -8.66 4.66 -16.44
N GLU A 85 -7.95 5.78 -16.40
CA GLU A 85 -8.15 6.87 -17.37
C GLU A 85 -7.86 6.44 -18.81
N THR A 86 -6.89 5.54 -19.00
CA THR A 86 -6.42 5.12 -20.32
C THR A 86 -7.33 4.06 -20.96
N GLY A 87 -8.09 3.30 -20.15
CA GLY A 87 -8.86 2.15 -20.63
C GLY A 87 -7.99 1.00 -21.15
N GLN A 88 -6.68 1.03 -20.92
CA GLN A 88 -5.72 0.07 -21.48
C GLN A 88 -5.38 -1.02 -20.47
N ASN A 89 -5.24 -2.26 -20.96
CA ASN A 89 -4.74 -3.36 -20.15
C ASN A 89 -3.32 -3.07 -19.62
N TYR A 90 -2.98 -3.69 -18.50
CA TYR A 90 -1.60 -3.71 -18.01
C TYR A 90 -0.76 -4.67 -18.86
N THR A 91 0.36 -4.16 -19.33
CA THR A 91 1.34 -4.86 -20.14
C THR A 91 2.42 -5.50 -19.27
N LYS A 92 3.21 -6.44 -19.82
CA LYS A 92 4.38 -6.98 -19.12
C LYS A 92 5.33 -5.87 -18.62
N LYS A 93 5.50 -4.82 -19.42
CA LYS A 93 6.32 -3.66 -19.06
C LYS A 93 5.79 -2.94 -17.81
N ASP A 94 4.47 -2.80 -17.66
CA ASP A 94 3.88 -2.15 -16.48
C ASP A 94 4.23 -2.92 -15.19
N TRP A 95 4.25 -4.25 -15.25
CA TRP A 95 4.70 -5.12 -14.15
C TRP A 95 6.19 -5.02 -13.90
N GLU A 96 7.01 -5.02 -14.96
CA GLU A 96 8.47 -4.87 -14.84
C GLU A 96 8.84 -3.53 -14.20
N ASP A 97 8.17 -2.46 -14.59
CA ASP A 97 8.40 -1.12 -14.03
C ASP A 97 7.94 -1.03 -12.57
N ALA A 98 6.83 -1.68 -12.20
CA ALA A 98 6.38 -1.76 -10.80
C ALA A 98 7.31 -2.62 -9.92
N LEU A 99 7.82 -3.74 -10.42
CA LEU A 99 8.73 -4.63 -9.69
C LEU A 99 10.10 -4.03 -9.42
N LYS A 100 10.56 -3.08 -10.25
CA LYS A 100 11.77 -2.28 -9.95
C LYS A 100 11.62 -1.46 -8.67
N LEU A 101 10.39 -1.07 -8.33
CA LEU A 101 10.09 -0.26 -7.15
C LEU A 101 9.67 -1.09 -5.94
N TYR A 102 9.39 -2.37 -6.13
CA TYR A 102 9.05 -3.30 -5.05
C TYR A 102 10.24 -3.44 -4.07
N CYS A 103 10.01 -3.05 -2.81
CA CYS A 103 11.03 -3.01 -1.76
C CYS A 103 12.32 -2.29 -2.17
N ARG A 104 12.19 -1.11 -2.80
CA ARG A 104 13.31 -0.35 -3.39
C ARG A 104 14.46 -0.03 -2.42
N SER A 105 14.20 0.01 -1.12
CA SER A 105 15.24 0.23 -0.11
C SER A 105 16.21 -0.95 0.06
N ARG A 106 15.86 -2.13 -0.48
CA ARG A 106 16.57 -3.39 -0.31
C ARG A 106 17.21 -3.85 -1.62
N ALA A 107 18.39 -4.46 -1.53
CA ALA A 107 19.08 -5.00 -2.69
C ALA A 107 18.47 -6.34 -3.14
N ASP A 108 18.45 -6.59 -4.45
CA ASP A 108 17.88 -7.81 -5.05
C ASP A 108 18.50 -9.11 -4.51
N THR A 109 19.72 -9.07 -4.01
CA THR A 109 20.44 -10.22 -3.42
C THR A 109 20.07 -10.50 -1.97
N GLU A 110 19.33 -9.62 -1.30
CA GLU A 110 18.91 -9.85 0.08
C GLU A 110 17.88 -10.97 0.16
N ILE A 111 17.95 -11.75 1.23
CA ILE A 111 16.96 -12.80 1.51
C ILE A 111 15.63 -12.14 1.86
N THR A 112 14.57 -12.57 1.17
CA THR A 112 13.23 -12.02 1.34
C THR A 112 12.69 -12.30 2.74
N ASP A 113 12.67 -13.58 3.13
CA ASP A 113 12.23 -14.03 4.46
C ASP A 113 13.08 -15.23 4.95
N PRO A 114 14.13 -14.98 5.75
CA PRO A 114 14.98 -16.06 6.27
C PRO A 114 14.25 -16.96 7.28
N SER A 115 13.08 -16.55 7.78
CA SER A 115 12.25 -17.31 8.73
C SER A 115 11.17 -18.15 8.04
N ALA A 116 11.11 -18.12 6.71
CA ALA A 116 10.17 -18.94 5.95
C ALA A 116 10.39 -20.43 6.20
N ALA A 117 9.28 -21.19 6.23
CA ALA A 117 9.34 -22.62 6.31
C ALA A 117 9.98 -23.21 5.05
N ARG A 118 10.72 -24.31 5.20
CA ARG A 118 11.22 -25.06 4.06
C ARG A 118 10.06 -25.66 3.27
N TYR A 119 10.31 -25.95 1.99
CA TYR A 119 9.40 -26.72 1.17
C TYR A 119 9.03 -28.03 1.85
N ASP A 120 7.73 -28.27 1.97
CA ASP A 120 7.17 -29.51 2.49
C ASP A 120 7.14 -30.53 1.35
N GLN A 121 8.10 -31.46 1.38
CA GLN A 121 8.23 -32.48 0.33
C GLN A 121 7.08 -33.48 0.35
N ASP A 122 6.52 -33.77 1.53
CA ASP A 122 5.45 -34.76 1.66
C ASP A 122 4.12 -34.21 1.15
N ALA A 123 3.87 -32.92 1.37
CA ALA A 123 2.68 -32.22 0.90
C ALA A 123 2.88 -31.45 -0.42
N GLU A 124 4.06 -31.55 -1.03
CA GLU A 124 4.48 -30.88 -2.27
C GLU A 124 4.15 -29.37 -2.31
N ARG A 125 4.39 -28.64 -1.22
CA ARG A 125 3.99 -27.22 -1.08
C ARG A 125 5.02 -26.35 -0.40
N CYS A 126 4.99 -25.05 -0.69
CA CYS A 126 5.60 -24.01 0.15
C CYS A 126 4.60 -23.64 1.26
N PRO A 127 4.94 -23.82 2.55
CA PRO A 127 4.02 -23.46 3.63
C PRO A 127 3.91 -21.96 3.83
N THR A 128 5.02 -21.22 3.72
CA THR A 128 5.06 -19.79 4.00
C THR A 128 4.85 -18.96 2.74
N ASN A 129 3.94 -17.98 2.83
CA ASN A 129 3.66 -17.03 1.75
C ASN A 129 3.73 -15.58 2.26
N ILE A 130 4.22 -14.68 1.40
CA ILE A 130 4.09 -13.23 1.59
C ILE A 130 2.85 -12.76 0.84
N ILE A 131 2.04 -11.91 1.48
CA ILE A 131 0.93 -11.26 0.81
C ILE A 131 1.42 -9.98 0.18
N VAL A 132 1.26 -9.90 -1.13
CA VAL A 132 1.64 -8.76 -1.97
C VAL A 132 0.37 -8.14 -2.52
N GLN A 133 0.28 -6.82 -2.38
CA GLN A 133 -0.81 -6.02 -2.93
C GLN A 133 -0.32 -5.26 -4.16
N VAL A 134 -1.06 -5.41 -5.25
CA VAL A 134 -0.83 -4.72 -6.52
C VAL A 134 -1.93 -3.69 -6.70
N ILE A 135 -1.53 -2.42 -6.78
CA ILE A 135 -2.41 -1.27 -6.80
C ILE A 135 -2.35 -0.61 -8.18
N PRO A 136 -3.50 -0.39 -8.84
CA PRO A 136 -3.58 0.35 -10.09
C PRO A 136 -3.52 1.86 -9.84
N ILE A 137 -2.34 2.46 -9.79
CA ILE A 137 -2.19 3.89 -9.44
C ILE A 137 -2.62 4.85 -10.55
N ASP A 138 -2.87 4.35 -11.77
CA ASP A 138 -3.55 5.10 -12.84
C ASP A 138 -5.10 5.05 -12.76
N ASN A 139 -5.65 4.37 -11.75
CA ASN A 139 -7.05 4.45 -11.34
C ASN A 139 -7.18 5.48 -10.21
N GLN A 140 -7.93 6.55 -10.46
CA GLN A 140 -8.12 7.65 -9.51
C GLN A 140 -8.68 7.21 -8.15
N SER A 141 -9.58 6.23 -8.10
CA SER A 141 -10.12 5.73 -6.84
C SER A 141 -9.07 4.98 -6.04
N ALA A 142 -8.28 4.14 -6.69
CA ALA A 142 -7.19 3.40 -6.03
C ALA A 142 -6.08 4.36 -5.55
N ALA A 143 -5.73 5.34 -6.39
CA ALA A 143 -4.78 6.39 -6.06
C ALA A 143 -5.22 7.21 -4.85
N LEU A 144 -6.52 7.55 -4.76
CA LEU A 144 -7.10 8.25 -3.63
C LEU A 144 -7.11 7.40 -2.36
N ASP A 145 -7.52 6.13 -2.43
CA ASP A 145 -7.50 5.22 -1.28
C ASP A 145 -6.08 5.11 -0.70
N LEU A 146 -5.07 4.96 -1.57
CA LEU A 146 -3.67 4.92 -1.17
C LEU A 146 -3.19 6.25 -0.57
N TYR A 147 -3.58 7.38 -1.16
CA TYR A 147 -3.26 8.71 -0.61
C TYR A 147 -3.85 8.89 0.80
N MET A 148 -5.11 8.49 1.01
CA MET A 148 -5.78 8.58 2.30
C MET A 148 -5.13 7.65 3.34
N GLU A 149 -4.69 6.45 2.94
CA GLU A 149 -3.91 5.58 3.82
C GLU A 149 -2.59 6.24 4.24
N CYS A 150 -1.89 6.90 3.32
CA CYS A 150 -0.65 7.62 3.64
C CYS A 150 -0.91 8.70 4.70
N LEU A 151 -1.98 9.49 4.52
CA LEU A 151 -2.36 10.52 5.48
C LEU A 151 -2.66 9.95 6.87
N ASP A 152 -3.45 8.88 6.96
CA ASP A 152 -3.79 8.21 8.22
C ASP A 152 -2.53 7.68 8.94
N ARG A 153 -1.57 7.12 8.18
CA ARG A 153 -0.26 6.71 8.73
C ARG A 153 0.54 7.91 9.23
N PHE A 154 0.59 9.00 8.47
CA PHE A 154 1.30 10.20 8.88
C PHE A 154 0.70 10.83 10.14
N GLU A 155 -0.63 10.85 10.25
CA GLU A 155 -1.38 11.33 11.41
C GLU A 155 -1.09 10.49 12.66
N LYS A 156 -0.94 9.17 12.49
CA LYS A 156 -0.48 8.25 13.55
C LYS A 156 1.00 8.38 13.91
N GLY A 157 1.75 9.23 13.21
CA GLY A 157 3.17 9.43 13.45
C GLY A 157 4.07 8.36 12.84
N GLU A 158 3.57 7.53 11.93
CA GLU A 158 4.40 6.55 11.21
C GLU A 158 5.36 7.28 10.25
N ARG A 159 6.63 6.83 10.19
CA ARG A 159 7.69 7.47 9.38
C ARG A 159 8.56 6.47 8.60
N ASP A 160 8.36 5.18 8.82
CA ASP A 160 9.22 4.12 8.30
C ASP A 160 8.47 3.24 7.28
N PHE A 161 7.68 3.86 6.41
CA PHE A 161 6.79 3.14 5.46
C PHE A 161 7.01 3.56 4.00
N SER A 162 8.17 4.12 3.67
CA SER A 162 8.46 4.60 2.32
C SER A 162 8.38 3.52 1.23
N ASP A 163 8.69 2.26 1.54
CA ASP A 163 8.52 1.11 0.63
C ASP A 163 7.05 0.70 0.43
N LEU A 164 6.12 1.22 1.24
CA LEU A 164 4.68 0.96 1.15
C LEU A 164 3.93 2.03 0.36
N ILE A 165 4.64 3.01 -0.22
CA ILE A 165 4.08 4.10 -1.03
C ILE A 165 4.92 4.36 -2.30
N PRO A 166 4.29 4.83 -3.39
CA PRO A 166 5.01 5.24 -4.60
C PRO A 166 5.94 6.41 -4.32
N GLU A 167 7.12 6.43 -4.97
CA GLU A 167 8.06 7.54 -4.81
C GLU A 167 7.47 8.86 -5.33
N GLY A 168 6.68 8.84 -6.41
CA GLY A 168 6.00 10.01 -6.94
C GLY A 168 5.13 10.74 -5.91
N TYR A 169 4.52 10.01 -4.97
CA TYR A 169 3.74 10.62 -3.89
C TYR A 169 4.64 11.39 -2.93
N LEU A 170 5.80 10.85 -2.59
CA LEU A 170 6.79 11.56 -1.77
C LEU A 170 7.30 12.83 -2.48
N GLU A 171 7.44 12.80 -3.80
CA GLU A 171 8.01 13.91 -4.56
C GLU A 171 7.00 15.03 -4.81
N ASN A 172 5.75 14.67 -5.10
CA ASN A 172 4.77 15.56 -5.71
C ASN A 172 3.56 15.87 -4.81
N ASP A 173 3.25 15.02 -3.82
CA ASP A 173 2.05 15.19 -3.01
C ASP A 173 2.29 15.98 -1.72
N THR A 174 1.22 16.67 -1.32
CA THR A 174 1.16 17.48 -0.12
C THR A 174 -0.07 17.16 0.71
N ALA A 175 -0.01 17.46 2.00
CA ALA A 175 -1.14 17.53 2.92
C ALA A 175 -1.26 18.96 3.46
N PHE A 176 -2.44 19.33 3.94
CA PHE A 176 -2.62 20.52 4.77
C PHE A 176 -2.53 20.14 6.24
N ARG A 177 -1.65 20.81 6.99
CA ARG A 177 -1.49 20.61 8.43
C ARG A 177 -2.08 21.80 9.18
N CYS A 178 -3.03 21.52 10.07
CA CYS A 178 -3.56 22.52 10.99
C CYS A 178 -2.56 22.81 12.14
N VAL A 179 -2.78 23.90 12.87
CA VAL A 179 -1.93 24.31 14.00
C VAL A 179 -1.92 23.26 15.13
N ASP A 180 -3.01 22.52 15.29
CA ASP A 180 -3.12 21.42 16.25
C ASP A 180 -2.38 20.13 15.83
N GLY A 181 -1.80 20.12 14.63
CA GLY A 181 -1.07 18.97 14.07
C GLY A 181 -1.93 17.99 13.28
N SER A 182 -3.25 18.18 13.21
CA SER A 182 -4.12 17.35 12.36
C SER A 182 -3.78 17.51 10.88
N LEU A 183 -3.90 16.42 10.13
CA LEU A 183 -3.57 16.37 8.71
C LEU A 183 -4.83 16.18 7.88
N TRP A 184 -4.92 16.97 6.82
CA TRP A 184 -6.03 16.99 5.88
C TRP A 184 -5.52 16.90 4.45
N SER A 185 -6.34 16.36 3.55
CA SER A 185 -5.98 16.28 2.13
C SER A 185 -5.73 17.65 1.48
N ARG A 186 -6.41 18.69 1.98
CA ARG A 186 -6.33 20.08 1.54
C ARG A 186 -6.96 20.99 2.58
N GLU A 187 -6.66 22.28 2.53
CA GLU A 187 -7.21 23.30 3.43
C GLU A 187 -8.75 23.27 3.41
N GLU A 188 -9.38 23.17 2.24
CA GLU A 188 -10.84 23.17 2.12
C GLU A 188 -11.49 21.99 2.85
N ALA A 189 -10.83 20.83 2.91
CA ALA A 189 -11.35 19.66 3.61
C ALA A 189 -11.34 19.86 5.14
N ALA A 190 -10.34 20.60 5.65
CA ALA A 190 -10.27 21.00 7.05
C ALA A 190 -11.38 22.00 7.38
N VAL A 191 -11.60 23.01 6.52
CA VAL A 191 -12.69 23.99 6.65
C VAL A 191 -14.06 23.31 6.65
N ASP A 192 -14.30 22.40 5.70
CA ASP A 192 -15.55 21.65 5.58
C ASP A 192 -15.83 20.80 6.83
N SER A 193 -14.78 20.42 7.56
CA SER A 193 -14.84 19.67 8.81
C SER A 193 -14.90 20.55 10.06
N GLY A 194 -14.97 21.88 9.88
CA GLY A 194 -15.10 22.85 10.96
C GLY A 194 -13.79 23.19 11.66
N MET A 195 -12.65 22.87 11.07
CA MET A 195 -11.34 23.19 11.63
C MET A 195 -10.98 24.66 11.41
N ASP A 196 -10.27 25.23 12.39
CA ASP A 196 -9.60 26.52 12.20
C ASP A 196 -8.32 26.31 11.38
N VAL A 197 -8.25 27.00 10.23
CA VAL A 197 -7.12 26.89 9.30
C VAL A 197 -6.14 28.05 9.43
N GLU A 198 -6.43 29.06 10.27
CA GLU A 198 -5.54 30.19 10.47
C GLU A 198 -4.19 29.72 11.03
N GLY A 199 -3.11 29.93 10.27
CA GLY A 199 -1.77 29.50 10.63
C GLY A 199 -1.43 28.04 10.27
N GLY A 200 -2.33 27.31 9.60
CA GLY A 200 -2.02 26.04 8.97
C GLY A 200 -1.09 26.20 7.75
N GLU A 201 -0.47 25.11 7.32
CA GLU A 201 0.45 25.12 6.19
C GLU A 201 0.34 23.87 5.31
N ASN A 202 0.69 24.02 4.02
CA ASN A 202 0.87 22.89 3.13
C ASN A 202 2.24 22.25 3.37
N VAL A 203 2.24 20.94 3.58
CA VAL A 203 3.42 20.15 3.94
C VAL A 203 3.59 19.03 2.92
N SER A 204 4.80 18.83 2.41
CA SER A 204 5.07 17.73 1.48
C SER A 204 5.07 16.38 2.18
N PHE A 205 4.68 15.32 1.46
CA PHE A 205 4.75 13.95 2.00
C PHE A 205 6.19 13.54 2.34
N ARG A 206 7.19 14.04 1.60
CA ARG A 206 8.61 13.84 1.93
C ARG A 206 8.98 14.43 3.28
N ASP A 207 8.55 15.64 3.57
CA ASP A 207 8.87 16.28 4.85
C ASP A 207 8.09 15.62 6.01
N LEU A 208 6.85 15.16 5.77
CA LEU A 208 6.11 14.32 6.72
C LEU A 208 6.88 13.03 7.02
N MET A 209 7.39 12.34 6.00
CA MET A 209 8.16 11.09 6.13
C MET A 209 9.46 11.30 6.91
N ASN A 210 10.16 12.41 6.68
CA ASN A 210 11.44 12.69 7.34
C ASN A 210 11.30 13.21 8.79
N GLY A 211 10.08 13.47 9.25
CA GLY A 211 9.85 13.96 10.61
C GLY A 211 10.46 15.32 10.89
N THR A 212 10.70 16.14 9.86
CA THR A 212 11.28 17.50 9.99
C THR A 212 10.30 18.51 10.60
N TYR A 213 9.26 18.04 11.28
CA TYR A 213 8.27 18.85 11.97
C TYR A 213 8.14 18.37 13.41
N ASP A 214 8.33 19.30 14.34
CA ASP A 214 7.96 19.10 15.73
C ASP A 214 6.43 18.92 15.78
N ALA A 215 5.96 17.68 15.94
CA ALA A 215 4.56 17.45 16.30
C ALA A 215 4.32 18.10 17.68
N PRO A 216 3.48 19.14 17.82
CA PRO A 216 3.15 19.64 19.14
C PRO A 216 2.32 18.59 19.87
N GLY A 217 2.98 17.86 20.77
CA GLY A 217 2.38 17.09 21.87
C GLY A 217 1.10 16.32 21.55
N TYR A 218 1.24 15.05 21.17
CA TYR A 218 0.15 14.08 21.26
C TYR A 218 -0.30 13.96 22.74
N ALA A 219 -1.33 14.71 23.12
CA ALA A 219 -2.09 14.46 24.34
C ALA A 219 -3.20 13.46 23.98
N PRO A 220 -3.18 12.21 24.50
CA PRO A 220 -4.24 11.26 24.23
C PRO A 220 -5.46 11.66 25.04
N SER A 221 -6.36 12.46 24.44
CA SER A 221 -7.72 12.61 24.94
C SER A 221 -8.61 13.15 23.84
N HIS A 222 -9.25 12.23 23.11
CA HIS A 222 -10.70 12.19 22.97
C HIS A 222 -11.04 10.80 22.45
N SER A 223 -11.34 9.90 23.38
CA SER A 223 -12.21 8.77 23.11
C SER A 223 -13.41 9.28 22.32
N ARG A 224 -13.60 8.77 21.10
CA ARG A 224 -14.86 8.85 20.35
C ARG A 224 -15.95 8.44 21.34
N GLU A 225 -16.65 9.40 21.93
CA GLU A 225 -17.80 9.10 22.77
C GLU A 225 -18.85 8.51 21.84
N GLU A 226 -19.16 7.24 22.09
CA GLU A 226 -20.37 6.61 21.60
C GLU A 226 -21.54 7.51 21.95
N VAL A 227 -22.22 8.03 20.93
CA VAL A 227 -23.51 8.70 21.08
C VAL A 227 -24.49 7.64 21.57
N SER A 228 -24.59 7.50 22.89
CA SER A 228 -25.64 6.73 23.55
C SER A 228 -26.96 7.46 23.34
N MET A 229 -27.73 7.00 22.36
CA MET A 229 -29.14 7.35 22.22
C MET A 229 -29.91 6.70 23.37
N ALA A 230 -30.17 7.46 24.42
CA ALA A 230 -31.13 7.05 25.44
C ALA A 230 -32.54 6.94 24.81
N PRO A 231 -33.30 5.85 25.06
CA PRO A 231 -34.69 5.79 24.68
C PRO A 231 -35.53 6.58 25.69
N GLY A 232 -36.30 7.55 25.21
CA GLY A 232 -37.29 8.26 26.00
C GLY A 232 -38.57 7.46 26.14
N ALA A 233 -38.91 7.06 27.37
CA ALA A 233 -40.24 7.15 28.01
C ALA A 233 -40.17 6.57 29.42
#